data_AF-T1AK02-F1
#
_entry.id   AF-T1AK02-F1
#
_cell.length_a   1.000
_cell.length_b   1.000
_cell.length_c   1.000
_cell.angle_alpha   90.00
_cell.angle_beta   90.00
_cell.angle_gamma   90.00
#
_symmetry.space_group_name_H-M   'P 1'
#
loop_
_entity.id
_entity.type
_entity.pdbx_description
1 polymer ?
#
loop_
_entity_poly.entity_id
_entity_poly.type
_entity_poly.pdbx_seq_one_letter_code
_entity_poly.pdbx_strand_id
1 'polypeptide(L)'
;GVDIVAQMPILDDQYPYDLTGNNPYANQRIAVLPGPQRLHGVNALTYVRSRHGDILEDIARSQKQQQLLVDIKDAAKHLNLADIPRIASALGGEIRTNMSLTQLSSIAALARDFSNGGVTQVVMLGQDYSNQTIQGQAALAPNWPAINALVAQYFPTA
;
A
#
# COMPACT_ATOMS: atom_id res chain seq x y z
N GLY A 1 -10.81 -3.63 -11.37
CA GLY A 1 -9.57 -4.30 -10.93
C GLY A 1 -8.39 -3.39 -11.21
N VAL A 2 -7.23 -3.70 -10.64
CA VAL A 2 -5.97 -2.94 -10.80
C VAL A 2 -4.95 -3.86 -11.47
N ASP A 3 -4.28 -3.36 -12.51
CA ASP A 3 -3.18 -4.09 -13.16
C ASP A 3 -1.93 -3.90 -12.31
N ILE A 4 -1.29 -5.01 -11.94
CA ILE A 4 -0.01 -4.99 -11.22
C ILE A 4 1.00 -5.87 -11.95
N VAL A 5 2.28 -5.67 -11.65
CA VAL A 5 3.34 -6.61 -12.01
C VAL A 5 3.94 -7.18 -10.73
N ALA A 6 3.59 -8.42 -10.40
CA ALA A 6 4.19 -9.09 -9.25
C ALA A 6 5.65 -9.45 -9.58
N GLN A 7 6.60 -8.78 -8.95
CA GLN A 7 8.02 -8.96 -9.26
C GLN A 7 8.58 -10.30 -8.78
N MET A 8 8.08 -10.80 -7.65
CA MET A 8 8.51 -12.06 -7.05
C MET A 8 7.31 -12.98 -6.79
N PRO A 9 7.48 -14.31 -6.87
CA PRO A 9 6.46 -15.24 -6.42
C PRO A 9 6.19 -15.02 -4.93
N ILE A 10 4.93 -15.03 -4.54
CA ILE A 10 4.53 -15.08 -3.14
C ILE A 10 4.05 -16.49 -2.86
N LEU A 11 4.61 -17.13 -1.84
CA LEU A 11 4.08 -18.35 -1.25
C LEU A 11 4.03 -18.14 0.26
N ASP A 12 2.84 -17.82 0.78
CA ASP A 12 2.65 -17.45 2.19
C ASP A 12 1.76 -18.49 2.88
N ASP A 13 2.36 -19.29 3.74
CA ASP A 13 1.71 -20.35 4.52
C ASP A 13 1.08 -19.84 5.82
N GLN A 14 1.34 -18.57 6.16
CA GLN A 14 0.93 -17.93 7.40
C GLN A 14 -0.06 -16.78 7.13
N TYR A 15 -0.68 -16.77 5.96
CA TYR A 15 -1.69 -15.77 5.63
C TYR A 15 -2.95 -16.00 6.49
N PRO A 16 -3.50 -14.97 7.15
CA PRO A 16 -4.64 -15.14 8.04
C PRO A 16 -5.90 -15.60 7.27
N TYR A 17 -6.60 -16.59 7.81
CA TYR A 17 -7.89 -17.07 7.32
C TYR A 17 -9.04 -16.33 8.03
N ASP A 18 -9.06 -15.01 7.88
CA ASP A 18 -9.92 -14.13 8.68
C ASP A 18 -11.04 -13.43 7.89
N LEU A 19 -11.09 -13.60 6.57
CA LEU A 19 -12.16 -13.03 5.74
C LEU A 19 -13.47 -13.82 5.81
N THR A 20 -13.37 -15.13 6.04
CA THR A 20 -14.52 -16.05 6.11
C THR A 20 -14.42 -17.06 7.25
N GLY A 21 -13.29 -17.08 7.96
CA GLY A 21 -13.05 -17.98 9.09
C GLY A 21 -13.56 -17.41 10.41
N ASN A 22 -13.98 -18.31 11.31
CA ASN A 22 -14.43 -17.94 12.65
C ASN A 22 -13.31 -18.04 13.71
N ASN A 23 -12.08 -18.36 13.29
CA ASN A 23 -10.92 -18.47 14.16
C ASN A 23 -9.89 -17.40 13.79
N PRO A 24 -9.65 -16.39 14.64
CA PRO A 24 -8.72 -15.30 14.34
C PRO A 24 -7.24 -15.76 14.27
N TYR A 25 -6.93 -16.98 14.68
CA TYR A 25 -5.60 -17.59 14.63
C TYR A 25 -5.44 -18.62 13.50
N ALA A 26 -6.47 -18.83 12.68
CA ALA A 26 -6.37 -19.74 11.55
C ALA A 26 -5.53 -19.12 10.43
N ASN A 27 -4.71 -19.95 9.80
CA ASN A 27 -3.93 -19.58 8.61
C ASN A 27 -4.43 -20.34 7.39
N GLN A 28 -4.17 -19.79 6.22
CA GLN A 28 -4.36 -20.40 4.92
C GLN A 28 -3.10 -20.20 4.09
N ARG A 29 -2.86 -21.12 3.16
CA ARG A 29 -1.81 -20.97 2.15
C ARG A 29 -2.34 -20.14 0.99
N ILE A 30 -1.58 -19.12 0.60
CA ILE A 30 -1.82 -18.36 -0.63
C ILE A 30 -0.61 -18.48 -1.56
N ALA A 31 -0.87 -18.32 -2.86
CA ALA A 31 0.18 -18.18 -3.86
C ALA A 31 -0.15 -17.06 -4.83
N VAL A 32 0.82 -16.20 -5.12
CA VAL A 32 0.73 -15.20 -6.21
C VAL A 32 1.90 -15.46 -7.15
N LEU A 33 1.58 -15.76 -8.41
CA LEU A 33 2.59 -16.00 -9.43
C LEU A 33 3.25 -14.67 -9.85
N PRO A 34 4.54 -14.69 -10.22
CA PRO A 34 5.21 -13.51 -10.74
C PRO A 34 4.67 -13.15 -12.12
N GLY A 35 4.74 -11.87 -12.45
CA GLY A 35 4.36 -11.31 -13.74
C GLY A 35 3.10 -10.42 -13.71
N PRO A 36 2.68 -9.94 -14.90
CA PRO A 36 1.53 -9.06 -15.04
C PRO A 36 0.23 -9.78 -14.69
N GLN A 37 -0.60 -9.16 -13.86
CA GLN A 37 -1.90 -9.68 -13.50
C GLN A 37 -2.87 -8.56 -13.13
N ARG A 38 -4.15 -8.77 -13.46
CA ARG A 38 -5.25 -7.90 -13.05
C ARG A 38 -5.83 -8.42 -11.73
N LEU A 39 -5.67 -7.67 -10.66
CA LEU A 39 -6.21 -8.00 -9.33
C LEU A 39 -7.55 -7.31 -9.08
N HIS A 40 -8.44 -8.00 -8.38
CA HIS A 40 -9.77 -7.51 -8.01
C HIS A 40 -10.02 -7.77 -6.51
N GLY A 41 -10.66 -6.82 -5.83
CA GLY A 41 -11.20 -6.98 -4.47
C GLY A 41 -10.27 -7.78 -3.55
N VAL A 42 -10.72 -8.98 -3.17
CA VAL A 42 -10.01 -9.90 -2.28
C VAL A 42 -8.61 -10.26 -2.80
N ASN A 43 -8.40 -10.47 -4.09
CA ASN A 43 -7.07 -10.82 -4.62
C ASN A 43 -6.07 -9.67 -4.45
N ALA A 44 -6.51 -8.41 -4.65
CA ALA A 44 -5.68 -7.24 -4.38
C ALA A 44 -5.37 -7.11 -2.88
N LEU A 45 -6.37 -7.38 -2.03
CA LEU A 45 -6.22 -7.42 -0.58
C LEU A 45 -5.24 -8.51 -0.12
N THR A 46 -5.33 -9.71 -0.69
CA THR A 46 -4.42 -10.84 -0.44
C THR A 46 -2.99 -10.46 -0.79
N TYR A 47 -2.78 -9.87 -1.96
CA TYR A 47 -1.45 -9.44 -2.41
C TYR A 47 -0.76 -8.47 -1.45
N VAL A 48 -1.46 -7.44 -0.98
CA VAL A 48 -0.86 -6.39 -0.12
C VAL A 48 -0.84 -6.73 1.38
N ARG A 49 -1.57 -7.77 1.80
CA ARG A 49 -1.56 -8.24 3.20
C ARG A 49 -0.48 -9.30 3.47
N SER A 50 -0.06 -10.04 2.44
CA SER A 50 0.97 -11.07 2.58
C SER A 50 2.28 -10.49 3.13
N ARG A 51 2.85 -11.20 4.11
CA ARG A 51 4.05 -10.81 4.84
C ARG A 51 5.12 -11.89 4.78
N HIS A 52 4.75 -13.13 5.11
CA HIS A 52 5.69 -14.20 5.45
C HIS A 52 6.18 -15.04 4.27
N GLY A 53 5.67 -14.78 3.07
CA GLY A 53 6.13 -15.44 1.85
C GLY A 53 7.32 -14.76 1.18
N ASP A 54 7.93 -13.75 1.81
CA ASP A 54 9.00 -12.92 1.23
C ASP A 54 10.17 -12.80 2.22
N ILE A 55 11.40 -12.85 1.70
CA ILE A 55 12.63 -12.72 2.50
C ILE A 55 12.74 -11.36 3.20
N LEU A 56 12.11 -10.32 2.66
CA LEU A 56 12.09 -8.97 3.23
C LEU A 56 10.90 -8.76 4.18
N GLU A 57 10.04 -9.76 4.37
CA GLU A 57 8.93 -9.75 5.33
C GLU A 57 8.06 -8.47 5.20
N ASP A 58 7.99 -7.66 6.26
CA ASP A 58 7.18 -6.45 6.32
C ASP A 58 7.66 -5.33 5.38
N ILE A 59 8.95 -5.32 5.03
CA ILE A 59 9.51 -4.36 4.05
C ILE A 59 8.92 -4.66 2.67
N ALA A 60 8.92 -5.93 2.25
CA ALA A 60 8.27 -6.32 1.00
C ALA A 60 6.77 -6.09 1.03
N ARG A 61 6.11 -6.23 2.19
CA ARG A 61 4.69 -5.87 2.34
C ARG A 61 4.47 -4.38 2.09
N SER A 62 5.29 -3.52 2.69
CA SER A 62 5.25 -2.07 2.49
C SER A 62 5.46 -1.69 1.02
N GLN A 63 6.42 -2.33 0.35
CA GLN A 63 6.66 -2.14 -1.08
C GLN A 63 5.44 -2.51 -1.94
N LYS A 64 4.81 -3.67 -1.68
CA LYS A 64 3.59 -4.10 -2.38
C LYS A 64 2.43 -3.13 -2.17
N GLN A 65 2.28 -2.59 -0.96
CA GLN A 65 1.26 -1.59 -0.65
C GLN A 65 1.50 -0.29 -1.44
N GLN A 66 2.75 0.19 -1.48
CA GLN A 66 3.12 1.38 -2.25
C GLN A 66 2.94 1.15 -3.76
N GLN A 67 3.28 -0.03 -4.27
CA GLN A 67 3.07 -0.43 -5.66
C GLN A 67 1.57 -0.40 -6.01
N LEU A 68 0.72 -1.02 -5.19
CA LEU A 68 -0.73 -1.01 -5.42
C LEU A 68 -1.29 0.42 -5.47
N LEU A 69 -0.81 1.34 -4.64
CA LEU A 69 -1.25 2.75 -4.68
C LEU A 69 -0.86 3.44 -5.99
N VAL A 70 0.34 3.18 -6.51
CA VAL A 70 0.79 3.70 -7.81
C VAL A 70 -0.04 3.10 -8.95
N ASP A 71 -0.36 1.82 -8.89
CA ASP A 71 -1.18 1.15 -9.90
C ASP A 71 -2.66 1.58 -9.84
N ILE A 72 -3.20 1.85 -8.65
CA ILE A 72 -4.53 2.47 -8.48
C ILE A 72 -4.53 3.87 -9.10
N LYS A 73 -3.49 4.69 -8.85
CA LYS A 73 -3.35 6.01 -9.48
C LYS A 73 -3.33 5.87 -11.00
N ASP A 74 -2.59 4.91 -11.54
CA ASP A 74 -2.51 4.69 -12.98
C ASP A 74 -3.86 4.29 -13.58
N ALA A 75 -4.55 3.34 -12.96
CA ALA A 75 -5.91 2.95 -13.34
C ALA A 75 -6.89 4.12 -13.26
N ALA A 76 -6.69 5.03 -12.29
CA ALA A 76 -7.51 6.21 -12.11
C ALA A 76 -7.27 7.32 -13.16
N LYS A 77 -6.16 7.30 -13.91
CA LYS A 77 -5.90 8.30 -14.98
C LYS A 77 -6.96 8.28 -16.08
N HIS A 78 -7.61 7.14 -16.28
CA HIS A 78 -8.69 6.97 -17.25
C HIS A 78 -10.05 7.46 -16.76
N LEU A 79 -10.17 7.86 -15.50
CA LEU A 79 -11.41 8.39 -14.94
C LEU A 79 -11.59 9.86 -15.31
N ASN A 80 -12.83 10.25 -15.59
CA ASN A 80 -13.15 11.65 -15.78
C ASN A 80 -13.30 12.32 -14.41
N LEU A 81 -12.97 13.61 -14.29
CA LEU A 81 -13.24 14.38 -13.07
C LEU A 81 -14.74 14.38 -12.73
N ALA A 82 -15.61 14.28 -13.74
CA ALA A 82 -17.05 14.13 -13.57
C ALA A 82 -17.47 12.81 -12.88
N ASP A 83 -16.61 11.78 -12.86
CA ASP A 83 -16.88 10.51 -12.17
C ASP A 83 -16.64 10.60 -10.65
N ILE A 84 -15.91 11.61 -10.17
CA ILE A 84 -15.49 11.71 -8.76
C ILE A 84 -16.68 11.65 -7.80
N PRO A 85 -17.79 12.39 -7.99
CA PRO A 85 -18.95 12.29 -7.10
C PRO A 85 -19.57 10.89 -7.07
N ARG A 86 -19.64 10.21 -8.22
CA ARG A 86 -20.16 8.84 -8.34
C ARG A 86 -19.26 7.85 -7.61
N ILE A 87 -17.94 7.98 -7.74
CA ILE A 87 -16.96 7.13 -7.04
C ILE A 87 -17.03 7.37 -5.53
N ALA A 88 -17.07 8.63 -5.10
CA ALA A 88 -17.20 8.99 -3.68
C ALA A 88 -18.49 8.39 -3.06
N SER A 89 -19.61 8.45 -3.80
CA SER A 89 -20.86 7.82 -3.38
C SER A 89 -20.77 6.29 -3.35
N ALA A 90 -20.13 5.67 -4.34
CA ALA A 90 -19.97 4.21 -4.41
C ALA A 90 -19.06 3.66 -3.29
N LEU A 91 -18.11 4.46 -2.81
CA LEU A 91 -17.28 4.12 -1.66
C LEU A 91 -18.05 4.18 -0.33
N GLY A 92 -19.27 4.72 -0.30
CA GLY A 92 -20.25 4.46 0.77
C GLY A 92 -19.85 4.82 2.21
N GLY A 93 -18.79 5.61 2.42
CA GLY A 93 -18.23 5.89 3.74
C GLY A 93 -17.15 4.91 4.22
N GLU A 94 -16.75 3.94 3.38
CA GLU A 94 -15.62 3.03 3.61
C GLU A 94 -14.27 3.75 3.61
N ILE A 95 -14.21 4.96 3.02
CA ILE A 95 -13.05 5.85 3.08
C ILE A 95 -13.41 7.10 3.87
N ARG A 96 -12.64 7.37 4.94
CA ARG A 96 -12.72 8.61 5.71
C ARG A 96 -11.62 9.57 5.28
N THR A 97 -12.02 10.78 4.89
CA THR A 97 -11.09 11.86 4.55
C THR A 97 -11.68 13.21 4.96
N ASN A 98 -10.82 14.19 5.23
CA ASN A 98 -11.19 15.59 5.43
C ASN A 98 -11.13 16.41 4.12
N MET A 99 -10.77 15.78 2.99
CA MET A 99 -10.76 16.44 1.69
C MET A 99 -12.18 16.65 1.18
N SER A 100 -12.50 17.88 0.79
CA SER A 100 -13.70 18.21 0.03
C SER A 100 -13.66 17.63 -1.38
N LEU A 101 -14.83 17.49 -2.03
CA LEU A 101 -14.90 17.06 -3.44
C LEU A 101 -14.10 17.97 -4.38
N THR A 102 -14.03 19.27 -4.08
CA THR A 102 -13.21 20.23 -4.83
C THR A 102 -11.72 19.91 -4.70
N GLN A 103 -11.23 19.65 -3.48
CA GLN A 103 -9.82 19.28 -3.27
C GLN A 103 -9.47 17.95 -3.95
N LEU A 104 -10.37 16.96 -3.85
CA LEU A 104 -10.21 15.68 -4.55
C LEU A 104 -10.12 15.88 -6.07
N SER A 105 -10.94 16.76 -6.63
CA SER A 105 -10.91 17.08 -8.07
C SER A 105 -9.61 17.75 -8.48
N SER A 106 -9.10 18.70 -7.69
CA SER A 106 -7.81 19.35 -7.95
C SER A 106 -6.63 18.38 -7.88
N ILE A 107 -6.62 17.49 -6.89
CA ILE A 107 -5.59 16.45 -6.76
C ILE A 107 -5.67 15.45 -7.92
N ALA A 108 -6.87 15.03 -8.31
CA ALA A 108 -7.07 14.13 -9.44
C ALA A 108 -6.59 14.75 -10.76
N ALA A 109 -6.79 16.05 -10.96
CA ALA A 109 -6.23 16.76 -12.11
C ALA A 109 -4.70 16.71 -12.10
N LEU A 110 -4.05 17.12 -10.99
CA LEU A 110 -2.59 17.08 -10.84
C LEU A 110 -2.02 15.66 -11.02
N ALA A 111 -2.70 14.65 -10.46
CA ALA A 111 -2.26 13.25 -10.54
C ALA A 111 -2.21 12.71 -11.97
N ARG A 112 -3.02 13.28 -12.89
CA ARG A 112 -2.98 12.92 -14.31
C ARG A 112 -1.79 13.51 -15.04
N ASP A 113 -1.23 14.62 -14.55
CA ASP A 113 -0.17 15.37 -15.26
C ASP A 113 1.22 14.73 -15.14
N PHE A 114 1.45 13.83 -14.17
CA PHE A 114 2.72 13.11 -14.03
C PHE A 114 2.60 11.60 -14.20
N SER A 115 3.60 11.00 -14.84
CA SER A 115 3.71 9.56 -15.02
C SER A 115 4.07 8.85 -13.70
N ASN A 116 4.02 7.52 -13.67
CA ASN A 116 4.41 6.77 -12.47
C ASN A 116 5.92 6.88 -12.20
N GLY A 117 6.74 7.18 -13.21
CA GLY A 117 8.17 7.47 -13.04
C GLY A 117 8.44 8.77 -12.27
N GLY A 118 7.44 9.63 -12.09
CA GLY A 118 7.49 10.80 -11.21
C GLY A 118 7.13 10.48 -9.75
N VAL A 119 6.90 9.22 -9.39
CA VAL A 119 6.60 8.79 -8.02
C VAL A 119 7.83 8.14 -7.41
N THR A 120 8.31 8.71 -6.31
CA THR A 120 9.35 8.08 -5.49
C THR A 120 8.70 7.32 -4.34
N GLN A 121 9.04 6.03 -4.23
CA GLN A 121 8.61 5.15 -3.15
C GLN A 121 9.75 4.99 -2.16
N VAL A 122 9.48 5.25 -0.88
CA VAL A 122 10.47 5.21 0.20
C VAL A 122 9.92 4.35 1.33
N VAL A 123 10.71 3.38 1.77
CA VAL A 123 10.41 2.55 2.94
C VAL A 123 11.49 2.79 3.98
N MET A 124 11.09 2.91 5.25
CA MET A 124 12.05 3.00 6.35
C MET A 124 12.79 1.67 6.52
N LEU A 125 14.10 1.72 6.70
CA LEU A 125 14.98 0.56 6.82
C LEU A 125 15.69 0.54 8.17
N GLY A 126 16.53 -0.46 8.42
CA GLY A 126 17.13 -0.72 9.74
C GLY A 126 18.01 0.39 10.35
N GLN A 127 18.32 1.45 9.61
CA GLN A 127 18.95 2.66 10.18
C GLN A 127 17.93 3.64 10.78
N ASP A 128 16.68 3.60 10.30
CA ASP A 128 15.60 4.50 10.65
C ASP A 128 14.87 4.04 11.93
N TYR A 129 15.10 2.80 12.36
CA TYR A 129 14.52 2.25 13.58
C TYR A 129 15.36 1.11 14.17
N SER A 130 15.08 0.77 15.42
CA SER A 130 15.61 -0.44 16.08
C SER A 130 14.50 -1.31 16.65
N ASN A 131 14.76 -2.61 16.81
CA ASN A 131 13.81 -3.52 17.45
C ASN A 131 13.79 -3.32 18.97
N GLN A 132 12.59 -3.28 19.54
CA GLN A 132 12.36 -3.21 20.98
C GLN A 132 11.17 -4.06 21.40
N THR A 133 11.05 -4.32 22.71
CA THR A 133 9.88 -4.96 23.30
C THR A 133 9.22 -4.01 24.28
N ILE A 134 7.95 -3.66 24.03
CA ILE A 134 7.14 -2.80 24.90
C ILE A 134 5.97 -3.62 25.41
N GLN A 135 5.84 -3.78 26.75
CA GLN A 135 4.78 -4.57 27.38
C GLN A 135 4.65 -5.99 26.80
N GLY A 136 5.79 -6.63 26.47
CA GLY A 136 5.82 -7.98 25.90
C GLY A 136 5.49 -8.07 24.39
N GLN A 137 5.28 -6.93 23.72
CA GLN A 137 5.01 -6.88 22.28
C GLN A 137 6.24 -6.39 21.50
N ALA A 138 6.49 -6.99 20.33
CA ALA A 138 7.50 -6.50 19.40
C ALA A 138 7.09 -5.11 18.88
N ALA A 139 8.01 -4.16 18.96
CA ALA A 139 7.80 -2.79 18.48
C ALA A 139 9.08 -2.27 17.82
N LEU A 140 8.93 -1.26 16.95
CA LEU A 140 10.04 -0.54 16.34
C LEU A 140 10.24 0.79 17.08
N ALA A 141 11.46 1.05 17.55
CA ALA A 141 11.84 2.33 18.14
C ALA A 141 12.33 3.26 17.03
N PRO A 142 11.74 4.45 16.84
CA PRO A 142 12.17 5.36 15.78
C PRO A 142 13.55 5.96 16.08
N ASN A 143 14.42 5.99 15.08
CA ASN A 143 15.65 6.80 15.08
C ASN A 143 15.34 8.16 14.44
N TRP A 144 14.85 9.10 15.25
CA TRP A 144 14.41 10.41 14.76
C TRP A 144 15.46 11.20 13.97
N PRO A 145 16.74 11.25 14.36
CA PRO A 145 17.78 11.85 13.52
C PRO A 145 17.86 11.28 12.10
N ALA A 146 17.83 9.94 11.96
CA ALA A 146 17.86 9.28 10.65
C ALA A 146 16.57 9.51 9.86
N ILE A 147 15.41 9.38 10.51
CA ILE A 147 14.10 9.63 9.89
C ILE A 147 14.00 11.09 9.40
N ASN A 148 14.41 12.06 10.20
CA ASN A 148 14.36 13.47 9.83
C ASN A 148 15.30 13.78 8.65
N ALA A 149 16.49 13.17 8.62
CA ALA A 149 17.40 13.28 7.48
C ALA A 149 16.79 12.68 6.20
N LEU A 150 16.15 11.50 6.31
CA LEU A 150 15.44 10.85 5.21
C LEU A 150 14.28 11.72 4.70
N VAL A 151 13.48 12.30 5.59
CA VAL A 151 12.38 13.21 5.22
C VAL A 151 12.92 14.45 4.52
N ALA A 152 13.98 15.07 5.06
CA ALA A 152 14.57 16.28 4.49
C ALA A 152 15.16 16.05 3.08
N GLN A 153 15.59 14.81 2.75
CA GLN A 153 16.05 14.44 1.42
C GLN A 153 14.95 14.58 0.35
N TYR A 154 13.70 14.24 0.71
CA TYR A 154 12.57 14.23 -0.24
C TYR A 154 11.63 15.42 -0.09
N PHE A 155 11.65 16.08 1.07
CA PHE A 155 10.88 17.28 1.39
C PHE A 155 11.79 18.38 1.93
N PRO A 156 12.70 18.94 1.11
CA PRO A 156 13.57 20.01 1.54
C PRO A 156 12.74 21.26 1.88
N THR A 157 13.12 21.97 2.94
CA THR A 157 12.57 23.31 3.21
C THR A 157 13.01 24.24 2.09
N ALA A 158 12.05 24.90 1.45
CA ALA A 158 12.27 25.92 0.42
C ALA A 158 13.10 27.11 0.94
#